data_AF-A0A941WX32-F1
#
_entry.id   AF-A0A941WX32-F1
#
_cell.length_a   1.000
_cell.length_b   1.000
_cell.length_c   1.000
_cell.angle_alpha   90.00
_cell.angle_beta   90.00
_cell.angle_gamma   90.00
#
_symmetry.space_group_name_H-M   'P 1'
#
loop_
_entity.id
_entity.type
_entity.pdbx_description
1 polymer ?
#
loop_
_entity_poly.entity_id
_entity_poly.type
_entity_poly.pdbx_seq_one_letter_code
_entity_poly.pdbx_strand_id
1 'polypeptide(L)'
;IYFAVQSGHSYASEKDWPYMPYTLAEFGKVQEDTMVVNIKVMITGPEKDYPRPFRVVVNPDSTTAREGIDYRALVGEYMVEANRSYAYIPVLFYRQPEMKNDTVTLGLKLVANDHFSLTFKEFDKMEGFTSGSVVFEQFDATMHKILVTDIMPKPSQWLDNTFGTFTPEKLNRMCLELGYTYDDFQDPRKMNYVEQYTVARKFAEILNKAYENGEPILENNGQMMWVSGCVYANGTYPD
;
A
#
# COMPACT_ATOMS: atom_id res chain seq x y z
N ILE A 1 26.73 -1.56 -2.25
CA ILE A 1 25.29 -1.49 -2.62
C ILE A 1 24.45 -1.55 -1.36
N TYR A 2 23.34 -0.81 -1.31
CA TYR A 2 22.47 -0.70 -0.14
C TYR A 2 21.03 -0.39 -0.56
N PHE A 3 20.06 -0.72 0.29
CA PHE A 3 18.66 -0.33 0.11
C PHE A 3 18.52 1.17 0.35
N ALA A 4 17.88 1.88 -0.58
CA ALA A 4 17.83 3.34 -0.61
C ALA A 4 16.40 3.83 -0.76
N VAL A 5 15.46 3.17 -0.09
CA VAL A 5 14.05 3.55 -0.13
C VAL A 5 13.86 4.80 0.73
N GLN A 6 13.16 5.78 0.18
CA GLN A 6 12.79 7.00 0.87
C GLN A 6 11.27 7.17 0.82
N SER A 7 10.70 7.72 1.88
CA SER A 7 9.27 8.02 1.95
C SER A 7 9.05 9.32 2.71
N GLY A 8 8.15 10.15 2.22
CA GLY A 8 7.85 11.40 2.89
C GLY A 8 6.55 12.02 2.45
N HIS A 9 6.33 13.26 2.89
CA HIS A 9 5.11 13.97 2.57
C HIS A 9 5.03 14.33 1.09
N SER A 10 3.83 14.30 0.53
CA SER A 10 3.56 14.55 -0.89
C SER A 10 3.93 15.95 -1.39
N TYR A 11 4.06 16.92 -0.48
CA TYR A 11 4.50 18.29 -0.82
C TYR A 11 6.03 18.47 -0.83
N ALA A 12 6.79 17.49 -0.33
CA ALA A 12 8.25 17.53 -0.26
C ALA A 12 8.88 16.72 -1.40
N SER A 13 10.15 16.97 -1.69
CA SER A 13 10.88 16.17 -2.69
C SER A 13 11.54 14.96 -2.05
N GLU A 14 11.82 13.93 -2.87
CA GLU A 14 12.57 12.73 -2.43
C GLU A 14 13.93 13.09 -1.79
N LYS A 15 14.54 14.22 -2.15
CA LYS A 15 15.81 14.67 -1.57
C LYS A 15 15.69 15.07 -0.09
N ASP A 16 14.47 15.35 0.36
CA ASP A 16 14.16 15.79 1.72
C ASP A 16 13.48 14.66 2.53
N TRP A 17 13.19 13.53 1.90
CA TRP A 17 12.48 12.41 2.50
C TRP A 17 13.44 11.49 3.28
N PRO A 18 13.11 11.09 4.52
CA PRO A 18 13.91 10.13 5.27
C PRO A 18 14.06 8.81 4.52
N TYR A 19 15.21 8.16 4.70
CA TYR A 19 15.38 6.76 4.30
C TYR A 19 14.61 5.84 5.24
N MET A 20 14.06 4.76 4.67
CA MET A 20 13.13 3.88 5.35
C MET A 20 13.66 2.44 5.38
N PRO A 21 13.60 1.75 6.54
CA PRO A 21 13.94 0.33 6.65
C PRO A 21 12.84 -0.60 6.14
N TYR A 22 11.68 -0.02 5.76
CA TYR A 22 10.57 -0.78 5.20
C TYR A 22 9.79 0.00 4.14
N THR A 23 9.00 -0.74 3.37
CA THR A 23 7.96 -0.23 2.45
C THR A 23 6.62 -0.82 2.84
N LEU A 24 5.56 0.00 2.81
CA LEU A 24 4.18 -0.48 2.95
C LEU A 24 3.62 -0.86 1.57
N ALA A 25 2.97 -2.01 1.50
CA ALA A 25 2.19 -2.47 0.37
C ALA A 25 0.74 -2.64 0.82
N GLU A 26 -0.09 -1.63 0.53
CA GLU A 26 -1.42 -1.47 1.13
C GLU A 26 -2.52 -1.84 0.12
N PHE A 27 -2.85 -3.13 0.04
CA PHE A 27 -3.97 -3.63 -0.76
C PHE A 27 -5.30 -2.96 -0.39
N GLY A 28 -5.46 -2.52 0.85
CA GLY A 28 -6.68 -1.84 1.31
C GLY A 28 -6.95 -0.50 0.62
N LYS A 29 -5.99 0.04 -0.14
CA LYS A 29 -6.13 1.30 -0.90
C LYS A 29 -6.40 1.10 -2.40
N VAL A 30 -6.31 -0.13 -2.89
CA VAL A 30 -6.42 -0.47 -4.32
C VAL A 30 -7.48 -1.54 -4.54
N GLN A 31 -7.95 -1.73 -5.78
CA GLN A 31 -8.94 -2.78 -6.07
C GLN A 31 -8.28 -4.07 -6.56
N GLU A 32 -7.09 -3.96 -7.13
CA GLU A 32 -6.33 -5.04 -7.72
C GLU A 32 -5.90 -6.08 -6.69
N ASP A 33 -5.97 -7.36 -7.08
CA ASP A 33 -5.49 -8.48 -6.26
C ASP A 33 -3.98 -8.70 -6.37
N THR A 34 -3.28 -7.86 -7.12
CA THR A 34 -1.83 -7.91 -7.27
C THR A 34 -1.21 -6.53 -7.16
N MET A 35 -0.03 -6.44 -6.53
CA MET A 35 0.70 -5.19 -6.35
C MET A 35 2.18 -5.40 -6.64
N VAL A 36 2.76 -4.55 -7.50
CA VAL A 36 4.22 -4.52 -7.71
C VAL A 36 4.82 -3.42 -6.84
N VAL A 37 5.72 -3.81 -5.94
CA VAL A 37 6.48 -2.90 -5.09
C VAL A 37 7.90 -2.80 -5.63
N ASN A 38 8.34 -1.60 -6.00
CA ASN A 38 9.68 -1.35 -6.52
C ASN A 38 10.62 -0.89 -5.40
N ILE A 39 11.50 -1.77 -4.94
CA ILE A 39 12.46 -1.44 -3.88
C ILE A 39 13.73 -0.85 -4.50
N LYS A 40 14.01 0.42 -4.18
CA LYS A 40 15.19 1.14 -4.66
C LYS A 40 16.46 0.64 -3.96
N VAL A 41 17.50 0.41 -4.74
CA VAL A 41 18.87 0.22 -4.24
C VAL A 41 19.79 1.25 -4.88
N MET A 42 20.84 1.63 -4.16
CA MET A 42 21.91 2.48 -4.67
C MET A 42 23.28 1.85 -4.43
N ILE A 43 24.25 2.26 -5.22
CA ILE A 43 25.64 1.80 -5.11
C ILE A 43 26.49 2.80 -4.35
N THR A 44 27.57 2.28 -3.76
CA THR A 44 28.68 3.09 -3.29
C THR A 44 29.80 3.05 -4.34
N GLY A 45 30.47 4.18 -4.57
CA GLY A 45 31.54 4.29 -5.57
C GLY A 45 31.08 4.70 -6.97
N PRO A 46 31.98 4.67 -7.97
CA PRO A 46 31.72 5.24 -9.28
C PRO A 46 30.75 4.40 -10.12
N GLU A 47 30.06 5.10 -11.00
CA GLU A 47 29.32 4.48 -12.10
C GLU A 47 30.30 3.80 -13.08
N LYS A 48 29.79 2.79 -13.79
CA LYS A 48 30.53 2.03 -14.80
C LYS A 48 29.74 2.08 -16.10
N ASP A 49 30.44 2.02 -17.22
CA ASP A 49 29.90 2.04 -18.57
C ASP A 49 29.34 0.67 -19.04
N TYR A 50 29.31 -0.32 -18.15
CA TYR A 50 28.70 -1.63 -18.37
C TYR A 50 27.75 -2.00 -17.22
N PRO A 51 26.70 -2.81 -17.49
CA PRO A 51 25.77 -3.27 -16.47
C PRO A 51 26.48 -4.22 -15.48
N ARG A 52 26.08 -4.14 -14.20
CA ARG A 52 26.64 -4.96 -13.13
C ARG A 52 25.52 -5.73 -12.41
N PRO A 53 25.60 -7.07 -12.33
CA PRO A 53 24.63 -7.86 -11.61
C PRO A 53 24.79 -7.72 -10.10
N PHE A 54 23.67 -7.81 -9.38
CA PHE A 54 23.61 -7.94 -7.94
C PHE A 54 22.50 -8.90 -7.54
N ARG A 55 22.58 -9.44 -6.32
CA ARG A 55 21.64 -10.44 -5.81
C ARG A 55 20.98 -9.99 -4.52
N VAL A 56 19.71 -10.33 -4.41
CA VAL A 56 18.88 -10.14 -3.22
C VAL A 56 18.31 -11.50 -2.84
N VAL A 57 18.28 -11.79 -1.55
CA VAL A 57 17.71 -13.02 -1.00
C VAL A 57 16.67 -12.69 0.06
N VAL A 58 15.77 -13.63 0.29
CA VAL A 58 14.81 -13.56 1.40
C VAL A 58 15.57 -13.74 2.71
N ASN A 59 15.29 -12.88 3.68
CA ASN A 59 15.77 -13.03 5.05
C ASN A 59 14.74 -13.84 5.86
N PRO A 60 15.03 -15.11 6.20
CA PRO A 60 14.06 -15.96 6.90
C PRO A 60 13.74 -15.44 8.31
N ASP A 61 14.68 -14.77 8.98
CA ASP A 61 14.50 -14.27 10.35
C ASP A 61 13.50 -13.11 10.44
N SER A 62 13.14 -12.51 9.30
CA SER A 62 12.21 -11.38 9.23
C SER A 62 11.12 -11.55 8.19
N THR A 63 10.82 -12.79 7.79
CA THR A 63 9.81 -13.10 6.78
C THR A 63 8.70 -13.98 7.34
N THR A 64 7.46 -13.53 7.19
CA THR A 64 6.25 -14.35 7.35
C THR A 64 5.58 -14.67 6.00
N ALA A 65 5.95 -13.95 4.94
CA ALA A 65 5.46 -14.16 3.58
C ALA A 65 5.92 -15.50 2.98
N ARG A 66 4.99 -16.18 2.32
CA ARG A 66 5.16 -17.48 1.66
C ARG A 66 5.36 -17.27 0.17
N GLU A 67 6.47 -17.78 -0.35
CA GLU A 67 6.74 -17.75 -1.80
C GLU A 67 5.66 -18.51 -2.57
N GLY A 68 5.21 -17.96 -3.70
CA GLY A 68 4.17 -18.53 -4.55
C GLY A 68 2.75 -18.35 -4.04
N ILE A 69 2.56 -17.92 -2.80
CA ILE A 69 1.24 -17.63 -2.20
C ILE A 69 1.08 -16.13 -1.98
N ASP A 70 1.97 -15.54 -1.17
CA ASP A 70 1.88 -14.12 -0.82
C ASP A 70 2.64 -13.23 -1.83
N TYR A 71 3.68 -13.77 -2.46
CA TYR A 71 4.49 -13.07 -3.45
C TYR A 71 5.09 -14.01 -4.50
N ARG A 72 5.47 -13.46 -5.65
CA ARG A 72 6.21 -14.16 -6.70
C ARG A 72 7.68 -14.32 -6.29
N ALA A 73 8.25 -15.51 -6.52
CA ALA A 73 9.66 -15.79 -6.32
C ALA A 73 10.57 -14.69 -6.91
N LEU A 74 11.60 -14.32 -6.16
CA LEU A 74 12.60 -13.33 -6.60
C LEU A 74 13.39 -13.88 -7.79
N VAL A 75 13.82 -13.00 -8.69
CA VAL A 75 14.73 -13.41 -9.77
C VAL A 75 16.14 -13.61 -9.21
N GLY A 76 16.93 -14.45 -9.87
CA GLY A 76 18.27 -14.82 -9.39
C GLY A 76 19.24 -13.64 -9.30
N GLU A 77 19.14 -12.70 -10.24
CA GLU A 77 19.97 -11.49 -10.28
C GLU A 77 19.17 -10.30 -10.82
N TYR A 78 19.55 -9.11 -10.34
CA TYR A 78 19.08 -7.81 -10.80
C TYR A 78 20.26 -7.00 -11.33
N MET A 79 20.02 -5.99 -12.15
CA MET A 79 21.07 -5.23 -12.82
C MET A 79 21.10 -3.77 -12.35
N VAL A 80 22.30 -3.28 -12.02
CA VAL A 80 22.59 -1.85 -12.07
C VAL A 80 23.09 -1.56 -13.48
N GLU A 81 22.31 -0.84 -14.27
CA GLU A 81 22.63 -0.56 -15.68
C GLU A 81 23.88 0.31 -15.85
N ALA A 82 24.45 0.29 -17.05
CA ALA A 82 25.56 1.16 -17.43
C ALA A 82 25.20 2.65 -17.18
N ASN A 83 26.15 3.41 -16.66
CA ASN A 83 26.01 4.84 -16.33
C ASN A 83 24.84 5.11 -15.38
N ARG A 84 24.58 4.17 -14.45
CA ARG A 84 23.62 4.32 -13.36
C ARG A 84 24.25 4.00 -12.02
N SER A 85 23.73 4.66 -10.99
CA SER A 85 24.08 4.50 -9.58
C SER A 85 22.94 3.88 -8.75
N TYR A 86 21.83 3.51 -9.40
CA TYR A 86 20.66 2.92 -8.75
C TYR A 86 20.05 1.81 -9.60
N ALA A 87 19.26 0.97 -8.95
CA ALA A 87 18.39 -0.02 -9.58
C ALA A 87 17.12 -0.21 -8.75
N TYR A 88 16.14 -0.92 -9.31
CA TYR A 88 14.91 -1.30 -8.61
C TYR A 88 14.75 -2.81 -8.59
N ILE A 89 14.26 -3.32 -7.47
CA ILE A 89 13.85 -4.70 -7.28
C ILE A 89 12.32 -4.72 -7.32
N PRO A 90 11.70 -5.11 -8.44
CA PRO A 90 10.26 -5.31 -8.50
C PRO A 90 9.89 -6.59 -7.75
N VAL A 91 9.00 -6.47 -6.76
CA VAL A 91 8.42 -7.60 -6.04
C VAL A 91 6.91 -7.61 -6.29
N LEU A 92 6.39 -8.69 -6.87
CA LEU A 92 4.96 -8.87 -7.10
C LEU A 92 4.33 -9.59 -5.91
N PHE A 93 3.36 -8.95 -5.26
CA PHE A 93 2.54 -9.52 -4.21
C PHE A 93 1.15 -9.92 -4.73
N TYR A 94 0.54 -10.89 -4.06
CA TYR A 94 -0.83 -11.34 -4.27
C TYR A 94 -1.64 -11.03 -3.01
N ARG A 95 -2.82 -10.44 -3.16
CA ARG A 95 -3.74 -10.16 -2.05
C ARG A 95 -4.20 -11.49 -1.42
N GLN A 96 -4.14 -11.59 -0.10
CA GLN A 96 -4.63 -12.75 0.65
C GLN A 96 -5.68 -12.35 1.69
N PRO A 97 -6.69 -13.20 1.97
CA PRO A 97 -7.74 -12.90 2.95
C PRO A 97 -7.21 -12.56 4.35
N GLU A 98 -6.15 -13.24 4.80
CA GLU A 98 -5.48 -13.00 6.08
C GLU A 98 -4.92 -11.57 6.22
N MET A 99 -4.56 -10.92 5.11
CA MET A 99 -4.03 -9.56 5.12
C MET A 99 -5.06 -8.50 5.57
N LYS A 100 -6.36 -8.85 5.58
CA LYS A 100 -7.42 -7.97 6.11
C LYS A 100 -7.35 -7.78 7.62
N ASN A 101 -6.68 -8.70 8.33
CA ASN A 101 -6.60 -8.71 9.78
C ASN A 101 -5.16 -8.69 10.31
N ASP A 102 -4.16 -9.01 9.47
CA ASP A 102 -2.76 -9.07 9.84
C ASP A 102 -1.85 -8.46 8.76
N THR A 103 -0.60 -8.21 9.10
CA THR A 103 0.44 -7.74 8.19
C THR A 103 1.39 -8.87 7.84
N VAL A 104 1.44 -9.23 6.55
CA VAL A 104 2.42 -10.19 6.02
C VAL A 104 3.73 -9.46 5.74
N THR A 105 4.86 -10.00 6.21
CA THR A 105 6.17 -9.36 6.06
C THR A 105 7.07 -10.16 5.14
N LEU A 106 7.67 -9.51 4.14
CA LEU A 106 8.78 -10.04 3.37
C LEU A 106 10.07 -9.31 3.75
N GLY A 107 11.02 -10.02 4.34
CA GLY A 107 12.36 -9.51 4.63
C GLY A 107 13.30 -9.76 3.45
N LEU A 108 14.00 -8.73 2.99
CA LEU A 108 15.00 -8.78 1.93
C LEU A 108 16.39 -8.51 2.49
N LYS A 109 17.40 -9.16 1.91
CA LYS A 109 18.81 -8.98 2.26
C LYS A 109 19.67 -8.94 1.00
N LEU A 110 20.56 -7.95 0.91
CA LEU A 110 21.55 -7.87 -0.16
C LEU A 110 22.68 -8.88 0.05
N VAL A 111 23.21 -9.41 -1.05
CA VAL A 111 24.37 -10.32 -1.02
C VAL A 111 25.55 -9.65 -1.71
N ALA A 112 26.70 -9.62 -1.03
CA ALA A 112 27.94 -9.14 -1.62
C ALA A 112 28.39 -10.04 -2.80
N ASN A 113 28.99 -9.44 -3.82
CA ASN A 113 29.63 -10.14 -4.94
C ASN A 113 30.86 -9.37 -5.43
N ASP A 114 31.47 -9.85 -6.52
CA ASP A 114 32.69 -9.24 -7.09
C ASP A 114 32.48 -7.80 -7.61
N HIS A 115 31.24 -7.41 -7.90
CA HIS A 115 30.89 -6.08 -8.38
C HIS A 115 30.54 -5.11 -7.25
N PHE A 116 29.92 -5.61 -6.18
CA PHE A 116 29.35 -4.82 -5.11
C PHE A 116 29.61 -5.44 -3.74
N SER A 117 30.36 -4.71 -2.91
CA SER A 117 30.47 -4.97 -1.49
C SER A 117 29.36 -4.29 -0.68
N LEU A 118 29.13 -4.78 0.53
CA LEU A 118 28.20 -4.21 1.52
C LEU A 118 28.95 -3.32 2.51
N THR A 119 29.68 -2.33 2.00
CA THR A 119 30.50 -1.42 2.84
C THR A 119 29.66 -0.41 3.61
N PHE A 120 28.56 0.04 3.04
CA PHE A 120 27.57 0.86 3.72
C PHE A 120 26.53 -0.06 4.35
N LYS A 121 26.65 -0.30 5.66
CA LYS A 121 25.85 -1.29 6.39
C LYS A 121 24.71 -0.68 7.19
N GLU A 122 24.76 0.60 7.46
CA GLU A 122 23.89 1.22 8.44
C GLU A 122 23.56 2.63 7.97
N PHE A 123 22.28 2.98 8.04
CA PHE A 123 21.84 4.35 8.02
C PHE A 123 21.81 4.86 9.44
N ASP A 124 22.44 6.00 9.65
CA ASP A 124 22.10 6.90 10.75
C ASP A 124 21.15 7.97 10.22
N LYS A 125 20.37 8.56 11.11
CA LYS A 125 19.56 9.74 10.80
C LYS A 125 20.40 10.83 10.14
N MET A 126 19.99 11.22 8.94
CA MET A 126 20.67 12.26 8.16
C MET A 126 20.02 13.62 8.36
N GLU A 127 20.83 14.65 8.60
CA GLU A 127 20.38 16.04 8.64
C GLU A 127 19.78 16.45 7.28
N GLY A 128 18.62 17.12 7.30
CA GLY A 128 17.89 17.55 6.10
C GLY A 128 16.90 16.52 5.53
N PHE A 129 16.99 15.25 5.89
CA PHE A 129 16.07 14.19 5.44
C PHE A 129 14.94 13.98 6.45
N THR A 130 14.17 15.03 6.72
CA THR A 130 13.17 15.05 7.81
C THR A 130 11.72 15.18 7.35
N SER A 131 11.48 15.33 6.04
CA SER A 131 10.15 15.57 5.49
C SER A 131 9.34 14.28 5.32
N GLY A 132 9.12 13.55 6.40
CA GLY A 132 8.28 12.34 6.42
C GLY A 132 7.62 12.09 7.75
N SER A 133 6.66 11.16 7.78
CA SER A 133 5.87 10.86 8.98
C SER A 133 6.70 10.24 10.11
N VAL A 134 7.80 9.57 9.78
CA VAL A 134 8.72 8.93 10.73
C VAL A 134 10.15 9.14 10.23
N VAL A 135 11.07 9.41 11.14
CA VAL A 135 12.51 9.45 10.89
C VAL A 135 13.16 8.41 11.80
N PHE A 136 13.85 7.43 11.22
CA PHE A 136 14.55 6.41 11.98
C PHE A 136 15.90 6.94 12.43
N GLU A 137 16.22 6.74 13.71
CA GLU A 137 17.53 7.13 14.25
C GLU A 137 18.65 6.29 13.65
N GLN A 138 18.42 4.98 13.50
CA GLN A 138 19.41 4.06 12.93
C GLN A 138 18.75 2.78 12.38
N PHE A 139 19.27 2.19 11.30
CA PHE A 139 18.88 0.85 10.80
C PHE A 139 19.88 0.24 9.80
N ASP A 140 19.83 -1.09 9.63
CA ASP A 140 20.68 -1.85 8.69
C ASP A 140 20.33 -1.53 7.22
N ALA A 141 21.28 -0.96 6.48
CA ALA A 141 21.16 -0.58 5.08
C ALA A 141 21.26 -1.75 4.08
N THR A 142 21.65 -2.94 4.57
CA THR A 142 21.75 -4.18 3.79
C THR A 142 20.47 -5.01 3.84
N MET A 143 19.50 -4.62 4.66
CA MET A 143 18.21 -5.26 4.82
C MET A 143 17.06 -4.30 4.56
N HIS A 144 15.94 -4.82 4.09
CA HIS A 144 14.70 -4.05 3.90
C HIS A 144 13.50 -4.93 4.12
N LYS A 145 12.42 -4.40 4.70
CA LYS A 145 11.16 -5.13 4.86
C LYS A 145 10.10 -4.59 3.92
N ILE A 146 9.26 -5.46 3.39
CA ILE A 146 8.00 -5.07 2.76
C ILE A 146 6.89 -5.56 3.67
N LEU A 147 6.08 -4.62 4.18
CA LEU A 147 4.95 -4.88 5.06
C LEU A 147 3.68 -4.82 4.21
N VAL A 148 3.02 -5.95 4.04
CA VAL A 148 1.88 -6.12 3.15
C VAL A 148 0.62 -6.26 3.98
N THR A 149 -0.38 -5.42 3.71
CA THR A 149 -1.64 -5.41 4.44
C THR A 149 -2.81 -5.07 3.52
N ASP A 150 -3.98 -5.62 3.82
CA ASP A 150 -5.27 -5.30 3.20
C ASP A 150 -6.20 -4.62 4.21
N ILE A 151 -5.64 -4.02 5.26
CA ILE A 151 -6.38 -3.20 6.21
C ILE A 151 -6.68 -1.86 5.54
N MET A 152 -7.96 -1.55 5.36
CA MET A 152 -8.42 -0.26 4.86
C MET A 152 -8.76 0.67 6.03
N PRO A 153 -8.00 1.77 6.24
CA PRO A 153 -8.36 2.76 7.23
C PRO A 153 -9.66 3.47 6.83
N LYS A 154 -10.43 3.95 7.80
CA LYS A 154 -11.53 4.88 7.52
C LYS A 154 -10.95 6.15 6.86
N PRO A 155 -11.44 6.57 5.67
CA PRO A 155 -10.82 7.69 4.99
C PRO A 155 -11.24 9.04 5.58
N SER A 156 -10.39 10.06 5.39
CA SER A 156 -10.55 11.35 6.07
C SER A 156 -11.84 12.11 5.71
N GLN A 157 -12.37 11.89 4.49
CA GLN A 157 -13.64 12.50 4.06
C GLN A 157 -14.86 11.60 4.33
N TRP A 158 -14.73 10.53 5.14
CA TRP A 158 -15.87 9.70 5.51
C TRP A 158 -16.75 10.35 6.58
N LEU A 159 -17.99 10.69 6.20
CA LEU A 159 -19.01 11.21 7.10
C LEU A 159 -20.00 10.12 7.53
N ASP A 160 -19.96 9.75 8.82
CA ASP A 160 -20.83 8.69 9.37
C ASP A 160 -22.32 9.03 9.28
N ASN A 161 -22.69 10.32 9.38
CA ASN A 161 -24.08 10.75 9.22
C ASN A 161 -24.57 10.67 7.75
N THR A 162 -23.66 10.55 6.79
CA THR A 162 -23.97 10.49 5.36
C THR A 162 -23.84 9.07 4.81
N PHE A 163 -22.78 8.34 5.20
CA PHE A 163 -22.47 7.01 4.69
C PHE A 163 -22.69 5.88 5.72
N GLY A 164 -23.09 6.21 6.94
CA GLY A 164 -23.20 5.26 8.05
C GLY A 164 -21.84 4.81 8.57
N THR A 165 -21.85 3.73 9.37
CA THR A 165 -20.63 3.09 9.87
C THR A 165 -19.73 2.70 8.69
N PHE A 166 -18.45 3.05 8.79
CA PHE A 166 -17.45 2.69 7.79
C PHE A 166 -17.18 1.19 7.81
N THR A 167 -17.22 0.58 6.63
CA THR A 167 -16.70 -0.77 6.36
C THR A 167 -15.89 -0.74 5.06
N PRO A 168 -14.79 -1.50 4.95
CA PRO A 168 -14.05 -1.61 3.70
C PRO A 168 -14.92 -2.08 2.53
N GLU A 169 -15.84 -3.01 2.80
CA GLU A 169 -16.78 -3.55 1.82
C GLU A 169 -17.69 -2.46 1.25
N LYS A 170 -18.23 -1.58 2.10
CA LYS A 170 -19.08 -0.48 1.66
C LYS A 170 -18.32 0.50 0.79
N LEU A 171 -17.13 0.93 1.22
CA LEU A 171 -16.34 1.86 0.42
C LEU A 171 -15.92 1.23 -0.92
N ASN A 172 -15.45 -0.02 -0.92
CA ASN A 172 -15.12 -0.73 -2.15
C ASN A 172 -16.32 -0.83 -3.09
N ARG A 173 -17.52 -1.11 -2.56
CA ARG A 173 -18.73 -1.18 -3.38
C ARG A 173 -19.10 0.19 -3.95
N MET A 174 -19.03 1.26 -3.16
CA MET A 174 -19.24 2.63 -3.64
C MET A 174 -18.24 3.01 -4.74
N CYS A 175 -16.96 2.69 -4.55
CA CYS A 175 -15.90 2.89 -5.54
C CYS A 175 -16.20 2.15 -6.85
N LEU A 176 -16.55 0.87 -6.76
CA LEU A 176 -16.86 0.02 -7.91
C LEU A 176 -18.07 0.53 -8.69
N GLU A 177 -19.18 0.81 -8.01
CA GLU A 177 -20.46 1.16 -8.65
C GLU A 177 -20.46 2.59 -9.22
N LEU A 178 -19.73 3.50 -8.58
CA LEU A 178 -19.78 4.93 -8.91
C LEU A 178 -18.50 5.47 -9.54
N GLY A 179 -17.46 4.65 -9.69
CA GLY A 179 -16.20 5.01 -10.35
C GLY A 179 -15.28 5.91 -9.52
N TYR A 180 -15.30 5.76 -8.19
CA TYR A 180 -14.35 6.44 -7.28
C TYR A 180 -13.23 5.49 -6.85
N THR A 181 -12.20 6.05 -6.23
CA THR A 181 -11.09 5.34 -5.58
C THR A 181 -11.04 5.67 -4.08
N TYR A 182 -10.33 4.86 -3.30
CA TYR A 182 -10.08 5.15 -1.88
C TYR A 182 -9.46 6.55 -1.68
N ASP A 183 -8.52 6.93 -2.54
CA ASP A 183 -7.83 8.22 -2.49
C ASP A 183 -8.76 9.40 -2.77
N ASP A 184 -9.83 9.22 -3.54
CA ASP A 184 -10.83 10.28 -3.73
C ASP A 184 -11.52 10.63 -2.40
N PHE A 185 -11.78 9.62 -1.55
CA PHE A 185 -12.31 9.81 -0.20
C PHE A 185 -11.26 10.32 0.82
N GLN A 186 -10.00 10.47 0.40
CA GLN A 186 -8.96 11.14 1.20
C GLN A 186 -8.77 12.61 0.80
N ASP A 187 -9.14 12.99 -0.42
CA ASP A 187 -8.92 14.34 -0.94
C ASP A 187 -10.16 15.24 -0.69
N PRO A 188 -10.09 16.25 0.20
CA PRO A 188 -11.21 17.15 0.46
C PRO A 188 -11.63 18.00 -0.76
N ARG A 189 -10.79 18.08 -1.81
CA ARG A 189 -11.12 18.78 -3.06
C ARG A 189 -11.97 17.90 -3.98
N LYS A 190 -11.79 16.58 -3.92
CA LYS A 190 -12.57 15.62 -4.69
C LYS A 190 -13.83 15.21 -3.93
N MET A 191 -13.70 14.78 -2.68
CA MET A 191 -14.81 14.35 -1.83
C MET A 191 -15.21 15.46 -0.85
N ASN A 192 -15.59 16.62 -1.39
CA ASN A 192 -16.10 17.75 -0.60
C ASN A 192 -17.53 17.46 -0.09
N TYR A 193 -18.04 18.33 0.80
CA TYR A 193 -19.36 18.16 1.41
C TYR A 193 -20.49 17.92 0.39
N VAL A 194 -20.53 18.68 -0.72
CA VAL A 194 -21.56 18.53 -1.76
C VAL A 194 -21.42 17.21 -2.51
N GLU A 195 -20.18 16.82 -2.83
CA GLU A 195 -19.90 15.56 -3.51
C GLU A 195 -20.33 14.37 -2.66
N GLN A 196 -20.11 14.44 -1.34
CA GLN A 196 -20.50 13.35 -0.43
C GLN A 196 -22.01 13.08 -0.43
N TYR A 197 -22.86 14.12 -0.42
CA TYR A 197 -24.31 13.92 -0.57
C TYR A 197 -24.69 13.40 -1.95
N THR A 198 -23.96 13.81 -2.98
CA THR A 198 -24.19 13.31 -4.35
C THR A 198 -23.88 11.82 -4.46
N VAL A 199 -22.75 11.40 -3.88
CA VAL A 199 -22.34 10.00 -3.79
C VAL A 199 -23.34 9.19 -2.97
N ALA A 200 -23.72 9.67 -1.78
CA ALA A 200 -24.69 8.99 -0.93
C ALA A 200 -26.05 8.80 -1.62
N ARG A 201 -26.56 9.84 -2.28
CA ARG A 201 -27.82 9.75 -3.04
C ARG A 201 -27.74 8.71 -4.15
N LYS A 202 -26.70 8.75 -4.99
CA LYS A 202 -26.52 7.78 -6.09
C LYS A 202 -26.38 6.35 -5.56
N PHE A 203 -25.65 6.17 -4.47
CA PHE A 203 -25.49 4.85 -3.86
C PHE A 203 -26.77 4.36 -3.20
N ALA A 204 -27.53 5.23 -2.53
CA ALA A 204 -28.85 4.92 -1.99
C ALA A 204 -29.83 4.47 -3.09
N GLU A 205 -29.80 5.09 -4.28
CA GLU A 205 -30.62 4.65 -5.42
C GLU A 205 -30.33 3.19 -5.82
N ILE A 206 -29.06 2.78 -5.78
CA ILE A 206 -28.64 1.38 -6.04
C ILE A 206 -29.16 0.45 -4.94
N LEU A 207 -28.93 0.83 -3.68
CA LEU A 207 -29.32 0.05 -2.50
C LEU A 207 -30.85 -0.13 -2.41
N ASN A 208 -31.60 0.95 -2.63
CA ASN A 208 -33.07 0.94 -2.62
C ASN A 208 -33.63 0.06 -3.73
N LYS A 209 -33.07 0.15 -4.95
CA LYS A 209 -33.49 -0.71 -6.05
C LYS A 209 -33.24 -2.19 -5.75
N ALA A 210 -32.11 -2.52 -5.14
CA ALA A 210 -31.79 -3.89 -4.74
C ALA A 210 -32.78 -4.41 -3.68
N TYR A 211 -33.07 -3.58 -2.67
CA TYR A 211 -34.08 -3.85 -1.64
C TYR A 211 -35.49 -4.07 -2.22
N GLU A 212 -35.95 -3.18 -3.11
CA GLU A 212 -37.27 -3.27 -3.76
C GLU A 212 -37.42 -4.54 -4.62
N ASN A 213 -36.32 -5.05 -5.17
CA ASN A 213 -36.29 -6.30 -5.93
C ASN A 213 -36.22 -7.56 -5.04
N GLY A 214 -36.20 -7.41 -3.71
CA GLY A 214 -36.07 -8.53 -2.78
C GLY A 214 -34.66 -9.10 -2.65
N GLU A 215 -33.64 -8.38 -3.13
CA GLU A 215 -32.23 -8.78 -3.09
C GLU A 215 -31.38 -7.68 -2.41
N PRO A 216 -31.59 -7.39 -1.11
CA PRO A 216 -30.86 -6.33 -0.44
C PRO A 216 -29.35 -6.59 -0.40
N ILE A 217 -28.56 -5.55 -0.63
CA ILE A 217 -27.11 -5.61 -0.53
C ILE A 217 -26.71 -5.55 0.94
N LEU A 218 -25.88 -6.50 1.38
CA LEU A 218 -25.56 -6.69 2.81
C LEU A 218 -24.12 -6.28 3.15
N GLU A 219 -23.94 -5.86 4.38
CA GLU A 219 -22.67 -5.82 5.09
C GLU A 219 -22.23 -7.24 5.49
N ASN A 220 -20.95 -7.44 5.81
CA ASN A 220 -20.43 -8.75 6.25
C ASN A 220 -21.11 -9.30 7.52
N ASN A 221 -21.67 -8.43 8.36
CA ASN A 221 -22.39 -8.84 9.56
C ASN A 221 -23.87 -9.22 9.29
N GLY A 222 -24.31 -9.19 8.03
CA GLY A 222 -25.67 -9.54 7.60
C GLY A 222 -26.68 -8.39 7.63
N GLN A 223 -26.30 -7.20 8.11
CA GLN A 223 -27.15 -6.02 8.03
C GLN A 223 -27.27 -5.54 6.58
N MET A 224 -28.40 -4.94 6.22
CA MET A 224 -28.52 -4.23 4.95
C MET A 224 -27.57 -3.03 4.94
N MET A 225 -26.77 -2.93 3.88
CA MET A 225 -25.85 -1.82 3.68
C MET A 225 -26.63 -0.52 3.61
N TRP A 226 -26.14 0.52 4.30
CA TRP A 226 -26.88 1.77 4.47
C TRP A 226 -26.02 2.99 4.17
N VAL A 227 -26.64 3.97 3.51
CA VAL A 227 -26.22 5.38 3.42
C VAL A 227 -27.46 6.27 3.53
N SER A 228 -27.26 7.57 3.76
CA SER A 228 -28.35 8.54 3.77
C SER A 228 -29.12 8.52 2.44
N GLY A 229 -30.45 8.42 2.53
CA GLY A 229 -31.34 8.24 1.38
C GLY A 229 -31.86 6.81 1.17
N CYS A 230 -31.39 5.83 1.96
CA CYS A 230 -32.02 4.50 1.96
C CYS A 230 -33.46 4.57 2.51
N VAL A 231 -34.37 3.77 1.95
CA VAL A 231 -35.79 3.67 2.38
C VAL A 231 -35.97 2.84 3.66
N TYR A 232 -34.90 2.19 4.11
CA TYR A 232 -34.82 1.43 5.36
C TYR A 232 -33.83 2.09 6.33
N ALA A 233 -33.96 1.75 7.61
CA ALA A 233 -33.15 2.34 8.66
C ALA A 233 -31.71 1.79 8.68
N ASN A 234 -30.78 2.57 9.24
CA ASN A 234 -29.43 2.09 9.49
C ASN A 234 -29.47 0.95 10.52
N GLY A 235 -28.80 -0.16 10.22
CA GLY A 235 -28.72 -1.33 11.08
C GLY A 235 -29.85 -2.34 10.93
N THR A 236 -30.74 -2.18 9.94
CA THR A 236 -31.80 -3.14 9.62
C THR A 236 -31.22 -4.43 9.02
N TYR A 237 -31.78 -5.58 9.40
CA TYR A 237 -31.51 -6.89 8.78
C TYR A 237 -32.60 -7.22 7.76
N PRO A 238 -32.32 -8.04 6.74
CA PRO A 238 -33.37 -8.59 5.87
C PRO A 238 -34.39 -9.39 6.67
N ASP A 239 -35.66 -9.35 6.25
CA ASP A 239 -36.75 -10.17 6.80
C ASP A 239 -36.59 -11.67 6.46
#